data_AF-A0A967L8L9-F1
#
_entry.id   AF-A0A967L8L9-F1
#
_cell.length_a   1.000
_cell.length_b   1.000
_cell.length_c   1.000
_cell.angle_alpha   90.00
_cell.angle_beta   90.00
_cell.angle_gamma   90.00
#
_symmetry.space_group_name_H-M   'P 1'
#
loop_
_entity.id
_entity.type
_entity.pdbx_description
1 polymer ?
#
loop_
_entity_poly.entity_id
_entity_poly.type
_entity_poly.pdbx_seq_one_letter_code
_entity_poly.pdbx_strand_id
1 'polypeptide(L)'
;VQPPGMIEEGAYSEIAVVHGKWFPSRADEYGPEVADRLGSALTVTVADSVAAKKWRERLREHTFDLFREVDFLATPAVASNHKPIGIDDLLVAGEEMHYRRALSSFSALVNFTSHPAIVLPLHEAGGPP
;
A
#
# COMPACT_ATOMS: atom_id res chain seq x y z
N VAL A 1 -15.54 -3.29 -11.85
CA VAL A 1 -15.60 -3.82 -10.46
C VAL A 1 -14.20 -4.28 -10.12
N GLN A 2 -13.57 -3.69 -9.11
CA GLN A 2 -12.23 -4.10 -8.65
C GLN A 2 -12.32 -5.55 -8.12
N PRO A 3 -11.36 -6.43 -8.42
CA PRO A 3 -11.41 -7.80 -7.94
C PRO A 3 -11.26 -7.85 -6.41
N PRO A 4 -12.02 -8.69 -5.70
CA PRO A 4 -11.91 -8.84 -4.25
C PRO A 4 -10.55 -9.40 -3.83
N GLY A 5 -10.00 -8.90 -2.72
CA GLY A 5 -8.75 -9.35 -2.09
C GLY A 5 -7.53 -8.45 -2.33
N MET A 6 -7.69 -7.18 -2.69
CA MET A 6 -6.56 -6.27 -2.96
C MET A 6 -5.91 -5.72 -1.68
N ILE A 7 -4.74 -5.09 -1.87
CA ILE A 7 -3.84 -4.47 -0.88
C ILE A 7 -4.54 -3.85 0.33
N GLU A 8 -5.65 -3.14 0.12
CA GLU A 8 -6.36 -2.41 1.17
C GLU A 8 -7.05 -3.36 2.17
N GLU A 9 -7.72 -4.41 1.69
CA GLU A 9 -8.52 -5.32 2.52
C GLU A 9 -7.65 -6.19 3.45
N GLY A 10 -6.40 -6.46 3.04
CA GLY A 10 -5.44 -7.23 3.85
C GLY A 10 -5.00 -6.50 5.11
N ALA A 11 -4.57 -5.24 4.99
CA ALA A 11 -4.08 -4.44 6.11
C ALA A 11 -5.21 -3.98 7.05
N TYR A 12 -6.41 -3.78 6.51
CA TYR A 12 -7.51 -3.15 7.25
C TYR A 12 -8.06 -4.03 8.37
N SER A 13 -8.01 -5.36 8.22
CA SER A 13 -8.41 -6.27 9.30
C SER A 13 -7.52 -6.13 10.55
N GLU A 14 -6.21 -5.93 10.37
CA GLU A 14 -5.27 -5.73 11.48
C GLU A 14 -5.46 -4.35 12.12
N ILE A 15 -5.68 -3.32 11.30
CA ILE A 15 -6.01 -1.97 11.75
C ILE A 15 -7.27 -1.98 12.63
N ALA A 16 -8.32 -2.69 12.19
CA ALA A 16 -9.58 -2.83 12.94
C ALA A 16 -9.36 -3.47 14.31
N VAL A 17 -8.51 -4.50 14.40
CA VAL A 17 -8.17 -5.15 15.67
C VAL A 17 -7.42 -4.20 16.61
N VAL A 18 -6.44 -3.45 16.08
CA VAL A 18 -5.62 -2.54 16.89
C VAL A 18 -6.43 -1.32 17.37
N HIS A 19 -7.19 -0.70 16.48
CA HIS A 19 -7.85 0.59 16.76
C HIS A 19 -9.32 0.46 17.17
N GLY A 20 -9.97 -0.68 16.94
CA GLY A 20 -11.41 -0.85 17.17
C GLY A 20 -11.84 -0.67 18.63
N LYS A 21 -10.93 -0.86 19.59
CA LYS A 21 -11.19 -0.55 21.00
C LYS A 21 -11.32 0.95 21.27
N TRP A 22 -10.52 1.78 20.59
CA TRP A 22 -10.36 3.19 20.95
C TRP A 22 -11.10 4.12 20.01
N PHE A 23 -11.07 3.84 18.71
CA PHE A 23 -11.61 4.70 17.67
C PHE A 23 -13.08 5.10 17.90
N PRO A 24 -14.00 4.20 18.29
CA PRO A 24 -15.41 4.59 18.50
C PRO A 24 -15.60 5.65 19.60
N SER A 25 -14.74 5.66 20.61
CA SER A 25 -14.84 6.56 21.77
C SER A 25 -13.94 7.81 21.68
N ARG A 26 -13.08 7.88 20.67
CA ARG A 26 -12.03 8.90 20.53
C ARG A 26 -11.84 9.34 19.08
N ALA A 27 -12.90 9.26 18.27
CA ALA A 27 -12.82 9.49 16.83
C ALA A 27 -12.32 10.91 16.51
N ASP A 28 -12.64 11.88 17.36
CA ASP A 28 -12.26 13.30 17.30
C ASP A 28 -10.77 13.54 17.61
N GLU A 29 -10.08 12.58 18.24
CA GLU A 29 -8.62 12.65 18.46
C GLU A 29 -7.81 12.27 17.20
N TYR A 30 -8.46 11.68 16.18
CA TYR A 30 -7.82 11.31 14.93
C TYR A 30 -7.96 12.42 13.88
N GLY A 31 -6.92 12.65 13.09
CA GLY A 31 -7.02 13.50 11.90
C GLY A 31 -8.10 12.96 10.95
N PRO A 32 -8.82 13.83 10.20
CA PRO A 32 -9.99 13.44 9.42
C PRO A 32 -9.68 12.34 8.39
N GLU A 33 -8.52 12.41 7.73
CA GLU A 33 -8.07 11.42 6.76
C GLU A 33 -7.74 10.06 7.38
N VAL A 34 -7.30 10.04 8.65
CA VAL A 34 -7.08 8.80 9.41
C VAL A 34 -8.41 8.23 9.88
N ALA A 35 -9.32 9.09 10.35
CA ALA A 35 -10.64 8.68 10.81
C ALA A 35 -11.46 8.01 9.69
N ASP A 36 -11.41 8.56 8.48
CA ASP A 36 -12.06 7.96 7.30
C ASP A 36 -11.56 6.53 7.04
N ARG A 37 -10.23 6.35 7.03
CA ARG A 37 -9.60 5.04 6.82
C ARG A 37 -9.88 4.05 7.95
N LEU A 38 -9.91 4.51 9.19
CA LEU A 38 -10.30 3.68 10.34
C LEU A 38 -11.77 3.27 10.24
N GLY A 39 -12.63 4.17 9.77
CA GLY A 39 -14.01 3.87 9.43
C GLY A 39 -14.11 2.72 8.43
N SER A 40 -13.41 2.81 7.30
CA SER A 40 -13.34 1.72 6.31
C SER A 40 -12.72 0.44 6.87
N ALA A 41 -11.71 0.55 7.73
CA ALA A 41 -11.07 -0.61 8.32
C ALA A 41 -12.03 -1.40 9.22
N LEU A 42 -12.86 -0.70 10.00
CA LEU A 42 -13.86 -1.33 10.88
C LEU A 42 -15.03 -1.98 10.15
N THR A 43 -15.21 -1.73 8.84
CA THR A 43 -16.20 -2.45 8.03
C THR A 43 -15.69 -3.77 7.47
N VAL A 44 -14.40 -4.08 7.60
CA VAL A 44 -13.79 -5.31 7.07
C VAL A 44 -14.27 -6.54 7.82
N THR A 45 -14.70 -7.56 7.08
CA THR A 45 -15.20 -8.81 7.64
C THR A 45 -14.11 -9.87 7.76
N VAL A 46 -14.42 -10.95 8.49
CA VAL A 46 -13.55 -12.15 8.52
C VAL A 46 -13.40 -12.76 7.12
N ALA A 47 -14.45 -12.73 6.30
CA ALA A 47 -14.39 -13.24 4.93
C ALA A 47 -13.40 -12.45 4.07
N ASP A 48 -13.39 -11.13 4.20
CA ASP A 48 -12.45 -10.24 3.49
C ASP A 48 -11.01 -10.51 3.95
N SER A 49 -10.77 -10.65 5.27
CA SER A 49 -9.46 -11.00 5.81
C SER A 49 -8.96 -12.35 5.29
N VAL A 50 -9.83 -13.37 5.21
CA VAL A 50 -9.50 -14.68 4.63
C VAL A 50 -9.20 -14.57 3.13
N ALA A 51 -9.99 -13.79 2.38
CA ALA A 51 -9.77 -13.56 0.96
C ALA A 51 -8.43 -12.87 0.69
N ALA A 52 -8.09 -11.84 1.47
CA ALA A 52 -6.83 -11.12 1.37
C ALA A 52 -5.63 -12.01 1.71
N LYS A 53 -5.73 -12.87 2.73
CA LYS A 53 -4.68 -13.87 3.04
C LYS A 53 -4.48 -14.85 1.88
N LYS A 54 -5.55 -15.35 1.28
CA LYS A 54 -5.46 -16.21 0.09
C LYS A 54 -4.83 -15.50 -1.11
N TRP A 55 -5.16 -14.23 -1.32
CA TRP A 55 -4.55 -13.42 -2.37
C TRP A 55 -3.05 -13.22 -2.13
N ARG A 56 -2.66 -12.90 -0.90
CA ARG A 56 -1.26 -12.75 -0.50
C ARG A 56 -0.46 -14.03 -0.73
N GLU A 57 -1.00 -15.20 -0.42
CA GLU A 57 -0.30 -16.47 -0.68
C GLU A 57 -0.09 -16.71 -2.19
N ARG A 58 -1.10 -16.43 -3.04
CA ARG A 58 -0.90 -16.50 -4.51
C ARG A 58 0.17 -15.51 -4.99
N LEU A 59 0.20 -14.30 -4.44
CA LEU A 59 1.23 -13.32 -4.79
C LEU A 59 2.62 -13.81 -4.38
N ARG A 60 2.75 -14.46 -3.23
CA ARG A 60 4.02 -15.07 -2.76
C ARG A 60 4.47 -16.19 -3.68
N GLU A 61 3.57 -17.08 -4.09
CA GLU A 61 3.87 -18.16 -5.05
C GLU A 61 4.39 -17.59 -6.38
N HIS A 62 3.68 -16.63 -6.97
CA HIS A 62 4.12 -16.00 -8.22
C HIS A 62 5.46 -15.25 -8.09
N THR A 63 5.68 -14.61 -6.94
CA THR A 63 6.94 -13.90 -6.69
C THR A 63 8.10 -14.89 -6.49
N PHE A 64 7.84 -16.02 -5.83
CA PHE A 64 8.83 -17.09 -5.70
C PHE A 64 9.23 -17.64 -7.08
N ASP A 65 8.26 -17.90 -7.96
CA ASP A 65 8.53 -18.38 -9.32
C ASP A 65 9.34 -17.37 -10.13
N LEU A 66 9.01 -16.06 -10.03
CA LEU A 66 9.78 -14.99 -10.66
C LEU A 66 11.27 -15.02 -10.25
N PHE A 67 11.56 -15.17 -8.96
CA PHE A 67 12.93 -15.23 -8.45
C PHE A 67 13.67 -16.55 -8.77
N ARG A 68 13.02 -17.51 -9.44
CA ARG A 68 13.73 -18.64 -10.06
C ARG A 68 14.41 -18.24 -11.36
N GLU A 69 13.98 -17.15 -11.98
CA GLU A 69 14.48 -16.65 -13.26
C GLU A 69 15.44 -15.46 -13.11
N VAL A 70 15.35 -14.72 -12.00
CA VAL A 70 16.17 -13.53 -11.74
C VAL A 70 16.69 -13.50 -10.29
N ASP A 71 17.88 -12.95 -10.07
CA ASP A 71 18.47 -12.82 -8.73
C ASP A 71 17.87 -11.65 -7.92
N PHE A 72 17.49 -10.56 -8.60
CA PHE A 72 16.87 -9.39 -7.99
C PHE A 72 15.92 -8.69 -8.96
N LEU A 73 14.96 -7.96 -8.41
CA LEU A 73 14.04 -7.10 -9.14
C LEU A 73 14.39 -5.64 -8.87
N ALA A 74 14.68 -4.89 -9.93
CA ALA A 74 14.90 -3.44 -9.84
C ALA A 74 13.64 -2.70 -10.30
N THR A 75 13.10 -1.86 -9.43
CA THR A 75 11.99 -0.95 -9.73
C THR A 75 12.35 0.47 -9.28
N PRO A 76 11.66 1.51 -9.80
CA PRO A 76 11.61 2.78 -9.09
C PRO A 76 11.14 2.58 -7.65
N ALA A 77 11.60 3.41 -6.72
CA ALA A 77 11.11 3.39 -5.34
C ALA A 77 9.67 3.93 -5.24
N VAL A 78 9.37 4.95 -6.04
CA VAL A 78 8.07 5.61 -6.16
C VAL A 78 7.80 5.94 -7.63
N ALA A 79 6.53 6.14 -7.99
CA ALA A 79 6.16 6.49 -9.36
C ALA A 79 6.25 8.00 -9.66
N SER A 80 6.38 8.83 -8.62
CA SER A 80 6.63 10.27 -8.72
C SER A 80 7.54 10.74 -7.58
N ASN A 81 8.59 11.50 -7.92
CA ASN A 81 9.53 12.09 -6.95
C ASN A 81 9.02 13.43 -6.39
N HIS A 82 7.88 13.92 -6.87
CA HIS A 82 7.32 15.20 -6.45
C HIS A 82 5.84 15.04 -6.09
N LYS A 83 5.53 15.38 -4.83
CA LYS A 83 4.17 15.44 -4.32
C LYS A 83 3.96 16.77 -3.59
N PRO A 84 3.30 17.75 -4.24
CA PRO A 84 2.92 18.99 -3.56
C PRO A 84 2.04 18.72 -2.34
N ILE A 85 2.21 19.51 -1.30
CA ILE A 85 1.37 19.42 -0.10
C ILE A 85 -0.05 19.89 -0.46
N GLY A 86 -1.06 19.14 -0.03
CA GLY A 86 -2.47 19.43 -0.29
C GLY A 86 -2.98 19.01 -1.68
N ILE A 87 -2.14 18.37 -2.49
CA ILE A 87 -2.54 17.80 -3.78
C ILE A 87 -2.63 16.27 -3.64
N ASP A 88 -3.82 15.74 -3.90
CA ASP A 88 -4.11 14.32 -3.72
C ASP A 88 -3.88 13.49 -4.98
N ASP A 89 -4.05 14.07 -6.17
CA ASP A 89 -3.82 13.37 -7.44
C ASP A 89 -2.54 13.85 -8.12
N LEU A 90 -1.75 12.90 -8.60
CA LEU A 90 -0.50 13.12 -9.30
C LEU A 90 -0.64 12.66 -10.75
N LEU A 91 0.01 13.37 -11.67
CA LEU A 91 0.15 12.92 -13.05
C LEU A 91 1.32 11.93 -13.14
N VAL A 92 1.03 10.65 -13.32
CA VAL A 92 2.01 9.56 -13.41
C VAL A 92 1.89 8.91 -14.78
N ALA A 93 2.96 8.95 -15.58
CA ALA A 93 2.97 8.40 -16.94
C ALA A 93 1.79 8.86 -17.84
N GLY A 94 1.30 10.09 -17.62
CA GLY A 94 0.17 10.66 -18.38
C GLY A 94 -1.22 10.33 -17.81
N GLU A 95 -1.31 9.60 -16.70
CA GLU A 95 -2.58 9.28 -16.02
C GLU A 95 -2.67 9.96 -14.66
N GLU A 96 -3.87 10.43 -14.30
CA GLU A 96 -4.14 10.90 -12.94
C GLU A 96 -4.21 9.71 -11.97
N MET A 97 -3.44 9.82 -10.88
CA MET A 97 -3.33 8.78 -9.88
C MET A 97 -3.25 9.37 -8.48
N HIS A 98 -4.12 8.88 -7.58
CA HIS A 98 -4.06 9.25 -6.17
C HIS A 98 -2.67 8.99 -5.57
N TYR A 99 -2.12 9.96 -4.84
CA TYR A 99 -0.73 10.01 -4.42
C TYR A 99 -0.29 8.77 -3.64
N ARG A 100 -1.16 8.19 -2.82
CA ARG A 100 -0.86 6.96 -2.08
C ARG A 100 -0.48 5.81 -3.01
N ARG A 101 -1.26 5.61 -4.08
CA ARG A 101 -0.98 4.56 -5.06
C ARG A 101 0.33 4.87 -5.78
N ALA A 102 0.54 6.11 -6.19
CA ALA A 102 1.77 6.54 -6.85
C ALA A 102 3.03 6.31 -5.98
N LEU A 103 2.93 6.54 -4.67
CA LEU A 103 4.06 6.44 -3.74
C LEU A 103 4.24 5.05 -3.12
N SER A 104 3.25 4.16 -3.16
CA SER A 104 3.33 2.86 -2.48
C SER A 104 3.25 1.62 -3.38
N SER A 105 2.98 1.76 -4.68
CA SER A 105 2.75 0.59 -5.55
C SER A 105 3.95 -0.35 -5.62
N PHE A 106 5.17 0.18 -5.70
CA PHE A 106 6.38 -0.64 -5.82
C PHE A 106 6.79 -1.30 -4.49
N SER A 107 6.65 -0.59 -3.37
CA SER A 107 6.94 -1.14 -2.04
C SER A 107 5.85 -2.11 -1.54
N ALA A 108 4.63 -2.02 -2.07
CA ALA A 108 3.55 -2.95 -1.71
C ALA A 108 3.93 -4.41 -1.99
N LEU A 109 4.57 -4.70 -3.13
CA LEU A 109 4.98 -6.06 -3.49
C LEU A 109 5.82 -6.71 -2.39
N VAL A 110 6.86 -6.02 -1.93
CA VAL A 110 7.79 -6.56 -0.92
C VAL A 110 7.15 -6.62 0.47
N ASN A 111 6.24 -5.70 0.79
CA ASN A 111 5.45 -5.75 2.02
C ASN A 111 4.55 -7.00 2.08
N PHE A 112 3.84 -7.33 1.00
CA PHE A 112 2.94 -8.49 0.98
C PHE A 112 3.67 -9.82 0.84
N THR A 113 4.81 -9.83 0.16
CA THR A 113 5.55 -11.07 -0.12
C THR A 113 6.64 -11.36 0.89
N SER A 114 6.97 -10.39 1.75
CA SER A 114 8.01 -10.46 2.77
C SER A 114 9.42 -10.67 2.22
N HIS A 115 9.68 -10.21 0.99
CA HIS A 115 11.04 -10.21 0.42
C HIS A 115 11.85 -9.01 0.96
N PRO A 116 13.17 -9.17 1.15
CA PRO A 116 14.03 -8.05 1.47
C PRO A 116 14.07 -7.04 0.31
N ALA A 117 14.15 -5.76 0.63
CA ALA A 117 14.25 -4.68 -0.34
C ALA A 117 15.17 -3.58 0.17
N ILE A 118 15.84 -2.89 -0.74
CA ILE A 118 16.65 -1.71 -0.45
C ILE A 118 16.31 -0.60 -1.45
N VAL A 119 16.28 0.64 -0.98
CA VAL A 119 16.14 1.83 -1.82
C VAL A 119 17.46 2.56 -1.83
N LEU A 120 17.96 2.86 -3.03
CA LEU A 120 19.17 3.63 -3.24
C LEU A 120 18.83 4.93 -3.96
N PRO A 121 19.35 6.09 -3.52
CA PRO A 121 19.13 7.34 -4.22
C PRO A 121 19.89 7.30 -5.55
N LEU A 122 19.17 7.56 -6.65
CA LEU A 122 19.73 7.65 -7.99
C LEU A 122 19.66 9.09 -8.55
N HIS A 123 19.39 10.08 -7.69
CA HIS A 123 19.10 11.44 -8.11
C HIS A 123 20.35 12.22 -8.56
N GLU A 124 20.18 13.09 -9.56
CA GLU A 124 21.17 14.09 -9.96
C GLU A 124 21.00 15.39 -9.15
N ALA A 125 22.11 16.05 -8.80
CA ALA A 125 22.11 17.25 -7.97
C ALA A 125 21.13 18.33 -8.47
N GLY A 126 20.36 18.93 -7.55
CA GLY A 126 19.48 20.08 -7.83
C GLY A 126 17.98 19.80 -7.90
N GLY A 127 17.55 18.53 -7.79
CA GLY A 127 16.15 18.13 -7.62
C GLY A 127 15.89 17.39 -6.30
N PRO A 128 14.62 17.18 -5.90
CA PRO A 128 14.29 16.25 -4.82
C PRO A 128 14.81 14.84 -5.14
N PRO A 129 15.31 14.09 -4.13
CA PRO A 129 15.87 12.76 -4.30
C PRO A 129 14.83 11.71 -4.71
#